data_AF-J3CXN0-F1
#
_entry.id   AF-J3CXN0-F1
#
_cell.length_a   1.000
_cell.length_b   1.000
_cell.length_c   1.000
_cell.angle_alpha   90.00
_cell.angle_beta   90.00
_cell.angle_gamma   90.00
#
_symmetry.space_group_name_H-M   'P 1'
#
loop_
_entity.id
_entity.type
_entity.pdbx_description
1 polymer ?
#
loop_
_entity_poly.entity_id
_entity_poly.type
_entity_poly.pdbx_seq_one_letter_code
_entity_poly.pdbx_strand_id
1 'polypeptide(L)'
;MSFGLLRGLIDARHCKSGKARRATFLHRMILGSLVLAAAAAPLLAPRRAAAADYSAGNAIINAPSGDATAVGSLASTTGSAASAFGTQANANGDGATAIGQAAKATGFIATAIGGNTVATGISATALGNAANAVGDTATAVGSFSAATGQQATATGFFSTANGDNATATGYRSQAIGANATAAGANSVANGATTSAFGAGAQALGANSVAIGANSVASAANTVSFGTAGNERRLTNVAAGVNPTDAVNMSQLSGMSSGFQSQISGLQSQIWNNQTEARRGIAAAVAAASAPMPSAPGKTTWQMRGSVYHGEGGFGLGFAHRLNTAMPLSVVGGYGNGGGTEHTGYVGIGGEF
;
A
#
# COMPACT_ATOMS: atom_id res chain seq x y z
N MET A 1 -11.55 -36.50 66.91
CA MET A 1 -11.38 -36.46 68.38
C MET A 1 -12.42 -35.48 68.91
N SER A 2 -13.61 -35.99 69.24
CA SER A 2 -14.05 -36.37 70.59
C SER A 2 -14.69 -35.22 71.36
N PHE A 3 -16.00 -35.39 71.54
CA PHE A 3 -16.87 -34.97 72.64
C PHE A 3 -16.17 -34.68 73.98
N GLY A 4 -16.74 -33.76 74.77
CA GLY A 4 -16.44 -33.68 76.20
C GLY A 4 -17.16 -32.60 76.98
N LEU A 5 -18.40 -32.89 77.39
CA LEU A 5 -19.12 -32.29 78.53
C LEU A 5 -18.32 -32.36 79.84
N LEU A 6 -18.52 -31.41 80.77
CA LEU A 6 -18.57 -31.60 82.24
C LEU A 6 -19.02 -30.25 82.88
N ARG A 7 -20.22 -30.06 83.45
CA ARG A 7 -20.84 -30.54 84.71
C ARG A 7 -20.15 -30.09 86.02
N GLY A 8 -20.90 -29.37 86.87
CA GLY A 8 -20.66 -29.22 88.32
C GLY A 8 -21.37 -27.99 88.92
N LEU A 9 -22.59 -28.04 89.49
CA LEU A 9 -23.05 -28.52 90.81
C LEU A 9 -22.81 -27.54 92.00
N ILE A 10 -23.92 -27.19 92.69
CA ILE A 10 -24.15 -27.15 94.17
C ILE A 10 -24.58 -25.82 94.83
N ASP A 11 -25.78 -25.93 95.44
CA ASP A 11 -26.40 -25.35 96.66
C ASP A 11 -26.29 -23.86 97.00
N ALA A 12 -27.39 -23.10 97.16
CA ALA A 12 -28.53 -23.23 98.09
C ALA A 12 -28.25 -22.73 99.52
N ARG A 13 -29.04 -21.73 99.95
CA ARG A 13 -29.66 -21.56 101.28
C ARG A 13 -30.47 -20.24 101.25
N HIS A 14 -31.80 -20.30 101.42
CA HIS A 14 -32.55 -20.09 102.69
C HIS A 14 -32.42 -18.65 103.23
N CYS A 15 -33.44 -17.92 103.72
CA CYS A 15 -34.83 -18.22 104.06
C CYS A 15 -35.49 -16.88 104.54
N LYS A 16 -36.78 -16.68 104.21
CA LYS A 16 -37.89 -15.97 104.94
C LYS A 16 -37.60 -14.65 105.71
N SER A 17 -38.41 -13.61 105.59
CA SER A 17 -39.70 -13.40 106.31
C SER A 17 -39.82 -11.86 106.45
N GLY A 18 -40.93 -11.12 106.41
CA GLY A 18 -42.35 -11.39 106.47
C GLY A 18 -43.05 -10.12 107.01
N LYS A 19 -44.20 -9.78 106.39
CA LYS A 19 -45.38 -9.07 106.94
C LYS A 19 -45.24 -7.63 107.50
N ALA A 20 -45.99 -6.68 106.92
CA ALA A 20 -47.26 -6.19 107.50
C ALA A 20 -48.02 -5.26 106.52
N ARG A 21 -49.35 -5.41 106.49
CA ARG A 21 -50.34 -4.69 105.65
C ARG A 21 -51.03 -3.58 106.45
N ARG A 22 -51.36 -2.46 105.80
CA ARG A 22 -52.68 -1.73 105.74
C ARG A 22 -52.45 -0.33 105.14
N ALA A 23 -52.93 -0.08 103.90
CA ALA A 23 -54.12 0.74 103.56
C ALA A 23 -53.81 2.27 103.61
N THR A 24 -54.04 3.16 102.64
CA THR A 24 -55.04 3.26 101.55
C THR A 24 -54.61 4.39 100.59
N PHE A 25 -54.90 4.24 99.28
CA PHE A 25 -55.17 5.27 98.26
C PHE A 25 -54.28 6.54 98.14
N LEU A 26 -53.63 6.70 96.97
CA LEU A 26 -54.04 7.61 95.89
C LEU A 26 -52.83 8.22 95.13
N HIS A 27 -52.90 8.10 93.79
CA HIS A 27 -52.16 8.80 92.74
C HIS A 27 -50.74 8.35 92.32
N ARG A 28 -50.66 8.08 91.01
CA ARG A 28 -49.63 7.46 90.17
C ARG A 28 -48.39 8.37 90.08
N MET A 29 -47.19 7.90 90.41
CA MET A 29 -46.24 7.14 89.56
C MET A 29 -45.53 8.01 88.50
N ILE A 30 -44.20 8.11 88.36
CA ILE A 30 -42.97 7.78 89.12
C ILE A 30 -41.87 8.67 88.49
N LEU A 31 -40.95 9.17 89.32
CA LEU A 31 -39.72 9.89 88.96
C LEU A 31 -38.70 8.95 88.29
N GLY A 32 -37.87 9.49 87.38
CA GLY A 32 -36.87 8.73 86.64
C GLY A 32 -35.58 8.37 87.41
N SER A 33 -34.70 7.64 86.73
CA SER A 33 -33.30 7.49 87.12
C SER A 33 -32.43 6.91 86.00
N LEU A 34 -31.24 7.48 85.91
CA LEU A 34 -30.07 7.29 85.05
C LEU A 34 -29.41 5.89 85.20
N VAL A 35 -28.74 5.40 84.15
CA VAL A 35 -27.37 4.77 84.11
C VAL A 35 -27.19 3.75 82.97
N LEU A 36 -26.26 4.10 82.06
CA LEU A 36 -25.26 3.29 81.33
C LEU A 36 -25.68 2.08 80.46
N ALA A 37 -25.64 2.27 79.13
CA ALA A 37 -25.40 1.20 78.16
C ALA A 37 -24.50 1.72 77.03
N ALA A 38 -23.35 1.06 76.84
CA ALA A 38 -22.43 1.29 75.74
C ALA A 38 -23.12 1.01 74.40
N ALA A 39 -23.36 2.04 73.60
CA ALA A 39 -23.83 1.90 72.23
C ALA A 39 -22.64 2.07 71.29
N ALA A 40 -22.32 0.98 70.60
CA ALA A 40 -21.37 0.90 69.52
C ALA A 40 -21.62 1.99 68.46
N ALA A 41 -20.58 2.68 68.03
CA ALA A 41 -20.62 3.48 66.82
C ALA A 41 -20.83 2.54 65.61
N PRO A 42 -21.81 2.78 64.71
CA PRO A 42 -21.56 2.50 63.32
C PRO A 42 -20.72 3.67 62.80
N LEU A 43 -19.41 3.42 62.76
CA LEU A 43 -18.53 3.77 61.65
C LEU A 43 -19.30 4.34 60.45
N LEU A 44 -19.09 5.62 60.10
CA LEU A 44 -19.29 6.09 58.73
C LEU A 44 -18.28 5.35 57.86
N ALA A 45 -18.60 4.10 57.49
CA ALA A 45 -18.07 3.56 56.26
C ALA A 45 -18.70 4.41 55.14
N PRO A 46 -17.94 4.90 54.14
CA PRO A 46 -18.58 5.13 52.86
C PRO A 46 -19.24 3.79 52.53
N ARG A 47 -20.57 3.74 52.48
CA ARG A 47 -21.25 2.63 51.82
C ARG A 47 -20.62 2.62 50.44
N ARG A 48 -19.68 1.69 50.18
CA ARG A 48 -19.29 1.34 48.82
C ARG A 48 -20.64 1.15 48.13
N ALA A 49 -20.94 2.01 47.16
CA ALA A 49 -22.16 1.86 46.38
C ALA A 49 -22.13 0.42 45.88
N ALA A 50 -23.04 -0.40 46.38
CA ALA A 50 -23.23 -1.71 45.82
C ALA A 50 -23.54 -1.47 44.34
N ALA A 51 -22.92 -2.25 43.47
CA ALA A 51 -23.25 -2.34 42.05
C ALA A 51 -24.79 -2.35 41.89
N ALA A 52 -25.37 -1.20 41.58
CA ALA A 52 -26.81 -1.00 41.62
C ALA A 52 -27.24 -0.43 40.29
N ASP A 53 -28.24 -1.08 39.71
CA ASP A 53 -28.85 -0.63 38.47
C ASP A 53 -29.42 0.79 38.65
N TYR A 54 -29.17 1.67 37.69
CA TYR A 54 -29.69 3.03 37.68
C TYR A 54 -30.71 3.20 36.56
N SER A 55 -31.99 3.34 36.91
CA SER A 55 -33.06 3.62 35.96
C SER A 55 -33.69 4.99 36.19
N ALA A 56 -33.91 5.75 35.11
CA ALA A 56 -34.64 7.02 35.14
C ALA A 56 -35.52 7.21 33.90
N GLY A 57 -36.69 7.85 34.08
CA GLY A 57 -37.57 8.22 32.97
C GLY A 57 -38.37 7.06 32.36
N ASN A 58 -38.82 6.09 33.17
CA ASN A 58 -39.50 4.86 32.72
C ASN A 58 -38.62 3.95 31.85
N ALA A 59 -37.33 3.89 32.15
CA ALA A 59 -36.39 2.98 31.50
C ALA A 59 -36.50 1.55 32.07
N ILE A 60 -36.17 0.57 31.23
CA ILE A 60 -36.25 -0.87 31.50
C ILE A 60 -34.83 -1.40 31.71
N ILE A 61 -34.61 -2.10 32.82
CA ILE A 61 -33.37 -2.82 33.10
C ILE A 61 -33.72 -4.29 33.32
N ASN A 62 -33.10 -5.18 32.55
CA ASN A 62 -33.24 -6.62 32.63
C ASN A 62 -31.86 -7.29 32.45
N ALA A 63 -30.84 -6.71 33.10
CA ALA A 63 -29.47 -7.20 33.05
C ALA A 63 -29.23 -8.32 34.09
N PRO A 64 -28.44 -9.37 33.78
CA PRO A 64 -28.23 -10.50 34.69
C PRO A 64 -27.40 -10.19 35.94
N SER A 65 -26.48 -9.21 35.88
CA SER A 65 -25.38 -9.09 36.86
C SER A 65 -25.27 -7.75 37.61
N GLY A 66 -26.27 -6.86 37.54
CA GLY A 66 -26.15 -5.51 38.10
C GLY A 66 -25.19 -4.59 37.30
N ASP A 67 -25.02 -3.35 37.76
CA ASP A 67 -24.23 -2.27 37.13
C ASP A 67 -24.78 -1.71 35.81
N ALA A 68 -26.05 -1.96 35.49
CA ALA A 68 -26.67 -1.41 34.30
C ALA A 68 -27.21 0.01 34.54
N THR A 69 -27.08 0.90 33.56
CA THR A 69 -27.63 2.26 33.60
C THR A 69 -28.59 2.46 32.42
N ALA A 70 -29.82 2.88 32.69
CA ALA A 70 -30.81 3.18 31.66
C ALA A 70 -31.53 4.51 31.97
N VAL A 71 -31.40 5.50 31.10
CA VAL A 71 -31.97 6.85 31.31
C VAL A 71 -32.72 7.29 30.07
N GLY A 72 -34.03 7.49 30.20
CA GLY A 72 -34.91 7.98 29.13
C GLY A 72 -36.14 7.10 28.92
N SER A 73 -37.17 7.67 28.31
CA SER A 73 -38.42 6.94 28.02
C SER A 73 -38.14 5.73 27.14
N LEU A 74 -38.50 4.54 27.62
CA LEU A 74 -38.28 3.26 26.92
C LEU A 74 -36.80 2.96 26.64
N ALA A 75 -35.85 3.61 27.32
CA ALA A 75 -34.46 3.16 27.30
C ALA A 75 -34.40 1.74 27.89
N SER A 76 -33.63 0.83 27.29
CA SER A 76 -33.57 -0.58 27.68
C SER A 76 -32.13 -1.05 27.81
N THR A 77 -31.85 -1.80 28.87
CA THR A 77 -30.59 -2.54 29.02
C THR A 77 -30.88 -3.99 29.40
N THR A 78 -30.31 -4.93 28.65
CA THR A 78 -30.32 -6.37 29.01
C THR A 78 -28.91 -6.92 29.22
N GLY A 79 -27.88 -6.15 28.84
CA GLY A 79 -26.49 -6.54 29.03
C GLY A 79 -26.01 -6.18 30.43
N SER A 80 -25.13 -7.02 30.97
CA SER A 80 -24.35 -6.80 32.19
C SER A 80 -23.51 -5.53 32.05
N ALA A 81 -23.47 -4.64 33.06
CA ALA A 81 -22.71 -3.38 33.01
C ALA A 81 -23.00 -2.48 31.77
N ALA A 82 -24.18 -2.61 31.15
CA ALA A 82 -24.55 -1.85 29.96
C ALA A 82 -25.10 -0.46 30.31
N SER A 83 -24.93 0.50 29.41
CA SER A 83 -25.33 1.90 29.61
C SER A 83 -26.17 2.42 28.45
N ALA A 84 -27.45 2.73 28.68
CA ALA A 84 -28.37 3.32 27.71
C ALA A 84 -28.82 4.73 28.15
N PHE A 85 -28.60 5.75 27.31
CA PHE A 85 -28.99 7.13 27.56
C PHE A 85 -29.76 7.70 26.36
N GLY A 86 -31.04 8.02 26.53
CA GLY A 86 -31.91 8.62 25.51
C GLY A 86 -33.21 7.85 25.33
N THR A 87 -34.22 8.51 24.76
CA THR A 87 -35.52 7.86 24.45
C THR A 87 -35.31 6.68 23.50
N GLN A 88 -35.78 5.49 23.89
CA GLN A 88 -35.61 4.23 23.13
C GLN A 88 -34.15 3.81 22.91
N ALA A 89 -33.18 4.35 23.66
CA ALA A 89 -31.80 3.85 23.63
C ALA A 89 -31.77 2.40 24.13
N ASN A 90 -31.09 1.51 23.40
CA ASN A 90 -31.04 0.08 23.67
C ASN A 90 -29.58 -0.37 23.78
N ALA A 91 -29.13 -0.70 24.98
CA ALA A 91 -27.81 -1.30 25.23
C ALA A 91 -27.99 -2.74 25.75
N ASN A 92 -28.18 -3.68 24.83
CA ASN A 92 -28.50 -5.08 25.16
C ASN A 92 -27.29 -6.02 25.17
N GLY A 93 -26.13 -5.60 24.66
CA GLY A 93 -24.90 -6.37 24.80
C GLY A 93 -24.22 -6.13 26.15
N ASP A 94 -23.52 -7.13 26.69
CA ASP A 94 -22.75 -6.93 27.94
C ASP A 94 -21.66 -5.87 27.73
N GLY A 95 -21.54 -4.93 28.65
CA GLY A 95 -20.64 -3.77 28.56
C GLY A 95 -20.98 -2.79 27.43
N ALA A 96 -22.13 -2.93 26.77
CA ALA A 96 -22.50 -2.07 25.66
C ALA A 96 -22.89 -0.66 26.13
N THR A 97 -22.60 0.35 25.30
CA THR A 97 -22.98 1.74 25.55
C THR A 97 -23.82 2.26 24.39
N ALA A 98 -25.05 2.69 24.65
CA ALA A 98 -25.95 3.32 23.68
C ALA A 98 -26.34 4.72 24.15
N ILE A 99 -25.97 5.78 23.41
CA ILE A 99 -26.25 7.17 23.77
C ILE A 99 -26.93 7.86 22.59
N GLY A 100 -28.18 8.28 22.75
CA GLY A 100 -28.99 8.97 21.74
C GLY A 100 -30.38 8.37 21.57
N GLN A 101 -31.28 9.12 20.96
CA GLN A 101 -32.63 8.62 20.65
C GLN A 101 -32.53 7.41 19.72
N ALA A 102 -33.14 6.28 20.10
CA ALA A 102 -33.08 5.02 19.35
C ALA A 102 -31.66 4.53 19.01
N ALA A 103 -30.63 4.93 19.76
CA ALA A 103 -29.30 4.34 19.66
C ALA A 103 -29.37 2.86 20.07
N LYS A 104 -28.76 1.96 19.30
CA LYS A 104 -28.84 0.51 19.51
C LYS A 104 -27.44 -0.10 19.56
N ALA A 105 -26.98 -0.49 20.75
CA ALA A 105 -25.76 -1.23 20.98
C ALA A 105 -26.08 -2.64 21.49
N THR A 106 -26.06 -3.66 20.62
CA THR A 106 -26.44 -5.04 21.00
C THR A 106 -25.30 -6.05 20.95
N GLY A 107 -24.15 -5.66 20.39
CA GLY A 107 -22.94 -6.49 20.46
C GLY A 107 -22.27 -6.41 21.83
N PHE A 108 -21.53 -7.45 22.20
CA PHE A 108 -20.68 -7.45 23.40
C PHE A 108 -19.67 -6.29 23.33
N ILE A 109 -19.61 -5.42 24.33
CA ILE A 109 -18.75 -4.21 24.38
C ILE A 109 -18.99 -3.25 23.19
N ALA A 110 -20.17 -3.31 22.55
CA ALA A 110 -20.49 -2.40 21.45
C ALA A 110 -20.76 -0.98 21.94
N THR A 111 -20.36 0.03 21.17
CA THR A 111 -20.61 1.45 21.47
C THR A 111 -21.40 2.08 20.34
N ALA A 112 -22.58 2.64 20.64
CA ALA A 112 -23.45 3.35 19.70
C ALA A 112 -23.75 4.76 20.25
N ILE A 113 -23.23 5.82 19.62
CA ILE A 113 -23.39 7.21 20.08
C ILE A 113 -23.93 8.08 18.94
N GLY A 114 -25.14 8.58 19.10
CA GLY A 114 -25.88 9.37 18.13
C GLY A 114 -27.31 8.84 17.94
N GLY A 115 -28.23 9.69 17.48
CA GLY A 115 -29.60 9.26 17.22
C GLY A 115 -29.67 8.21 16.10
N ASN A 116 -30.45 7.15 16.28
CA ASN A 116 -30.64 6.03 15.36
C ASN A 116 -29.34 5.28 14.99
N THR A 117 -28.30 5.36 15.84
CA THR A 117 -27.07 4.58 15.65
C THR A 117 -27.32 3.09 15.87
N VAL A 118 -26.57 2.25 15.17
CA VAL A 118 -26.64 0.79 15.31
C VAL A 118 -25.21 0.25 15.42
N ALA A 119 -24.89 -0.38 16.54
CA ALA A 119 -23.66 -1.14 16.78
C ALA A 119 -24.04 -2.57 17.24
N THR A 120 -24.08 -3.51 16.30
CA THR A 120 -24.55 -4.89 16.58
C THR A 120 -23.43 -5.92 16.62
N GLY A 121 -22.28 -5.63 16.00
CA GLY A 121 -21.11 -6.50 16.05
C GLY A 121 -20.42 -6.49 17.41
N ILE A 122 -19.71 -7.57 17.74
CA ILE A 122 -18.89 -7.69 18.95
C ILE A 122 -17.82 -6.60 18.92
N SER A 123 -17.70 -5.79 19.98
CA SER A 123 -16.77 -4.66 20.08
C SER A 123 -16.91 -3.63 18.94
N ALA A 124 -18.07 -3.56 18.30
CA ALA A 124 -18.33 -2.60 17.23
C ALA A 124 -18.54 -1.18 17.79
N THR A 125 -18.08 -0.17 17.06
CA THR A 125 -18.23 1.24 17.45
C THR A 125 -18.96 2.01 16.35
N ALA A 126 -20.14 2.56 16.63
CA ALA A 126 -20.90 3.45 15.77
C ALA A 126 -21.03 4.84 16.40
N LEU A 127 -20.54 5.88 15.74
CA LEU A 127 -20.57 7.27 16.21
C LEU A 127 -21.10 8.20 15.12
N GLY A 128 -22.24 8.85 15.35
CA GLY A 128 -22.88 9.79 14.41
C GLY A 128 -24.32 9.41 14.10
N ASN A 129 -25.18 10.36 13.70
CA ASN A 129 -26.58 10.07 13.44
C ASN A 129 -26.74 8.98 12.35
N ALA A 130 -27.49 7.92 12.66
CA ALA A 130 -27.67 6.78 11.76
C ALA A 130 -26.36 6.08 11.31
N ALA A 131 -25.27 6.20 12.07
CA ALA A 131 -24.08 5.38 11.85
C ALA A 131 -24.38 3.90 12.15
N ASN A 132 -23.84 2.99 11.34
CA ASN A 132 -24.18 1.56 11.36
C ASN A 132 -22.92 0.67 11.34
N ALA A 133 -22.51 0.18 12.51
CA ALA A 133 -21.40 -0.77 12.68
C ALA A 133 -21.96 -2.18 12.97
N VAL A 134 -22.06 -3.02 11.94
CA VAL A 134 -22.69 -4.35 12.03
C VAL A 134 -21.66 -5.47 12.18
N GLY A 135 -20.50 -5.34 11.52
CA GLY A 135 -19.45 -6.34 11.60
C GLY A 135 -18.79 -6.39 12.97
N ASP A 136 -18.28 -7.55 13.36
CA ASP A 136 -17.49 -7.68 14.58
C ASP A 136 -16.25 -6.81 14.49
N THR A 137 -15.95 -6.06 15.55
CA THR A 137 -14.87 -5.07 15.68
C THR A 137 -14.94 -3.94 14.62
N ALA A 138 -16.08 -3.78 13.95
CA ALA A 138 -16.26 -2.74 12.95
C ALA A 138 -16.38 -1.34 13.59
N THR A 139 -15.90 -0.32 12.90
CA THR A 139 -15.95 1.08 13.33
C THR A 139 -16.63 1.92 12.27
N ALA A 140 -17.78 2.52 12.58
CA ALA A 140 -18.51 3.46 11.73
C ALA A 140 -18.57 4.83 12.40
N VAL A 141 -17.85 5.82 11.87
CA VAL A 141 -17.77 7.19 12.41
C VAL A 141 -18.21 8.20 11.35
N GLY A 142 -19.26 8.96 11.65
CA GLY A 142 -19.88 9.93 10.76
C GLY A 142 -21.36 9.60 10.51
N SER A 143 -22.19 10.62 10.27
CA SER A 143 -23.61 10.38 10.04
C SER A 143 -23.82 9.55 8.77
N PHE A 144 -24.70 8.56 8.85
CA PHE A 144 -24.96 7.58 7.79
C PHE A 144 -23.73 6.77 7.33
N SER A 145 -22.66 6.72 8.13
CA SER A 145 -21.54 5.80 7.86
C SER A 145 -21.98 4.35 8.10
N ALA A 146 -21.45 3.41 7.31
CA ALA A 146 -21.79 2.00 7.40
C ALA A 146 -20.53 1.13 7.34
N ALA A 147 -20.24 0.40 8.41
CA ALA A 147 -19.19 -0.61 8.48
C ALA A 147 -19.83 -1.98 8.72
N THR A 148 -20.03 -2.75 7.65
CA THR A 148 -20.79 -4.01 7.70
C THR A 148 -19.92 -5.26 7.62
N GLY A 149 -18.71 -5.16 7.06
CA GLY A 149 -17.72 -6.24 7.09
C GLY A 149 -17.08 -6.42 8.46
N GLN A 150 -16.58 -7.63 8.75
CA GLN A 150 -15.77 -7.88 9.95
C GLN A 150 -14.53 -6.98 9.94
N GLN A 151 -14.15 -6.38 11.08
CA GLN A 151 -13.00 -5.48 11.20
C GLN A 151 -13.05 -4.26 10.25
N ALA A 152 -14.20 -3.97 9.65
CA ALA A 152 -14.33 -2.89 8.69
C ALA A 152 -14.32 -1.52 9.39
N THR A 153 -13.73 -0.52 8.74
CA THR A 153 -13.69 0.86 9.24
C THR A 153 -14.29 1.81 8.21
N ALA A 154 -15.38 2.49 8.54
CA ALA A 154 -16.01 3.53 7.73
C ALA A 154 -15.96 4.87 8.48
N THR A 155 -15.13 5.81 8.04
CA THR A 155 -14.99 7.14 8.64
C THR A 155 -15.36 8.23 7.63
N GLY A 156 -16.46 8.93 7.85
CA GLY A 156 -16.95 10.02 7.01
C GLY A 156 -18.47 9.94 6.77
N PHE A 157 -19.08 11.08 6.45
CA PHE A 157 -20.50 11.16 6.13
C PHE A 157 -20.81 10.30 4.89
N PHE A 158 -21.78 9.38 4.99
CA PHE A 158 -22.08 8.35 3.98
C PHE A 158 -20.91 7.44 3.55
N SER A 159 -19.86 7.31 4.35
CA SER A 159 -18.81 6.32 4.07
C SER A 159 -19.33 4.89 4.25
N THR A 160 -18.89 3.97 3.39
CA THR A 160 -19.35 2.57 3.39
C THR A 160 -18.16 1.62 3.29
N ALA A 161 -17.95 0.79 4.30
CA ALA A 161 -16.99 -0.31 4.32
C ALA A 161 -17.74 -1.64 4.47
N ASN A 162 -17.94 -2.35 3.36
CA ASN A 162 -18.71 -3.61 3.32
C ASN A 162 -17.84 -4.87 3.29
N GLY A 163 -16.60 -4.76 2.79
CA GLY A 163 -15.68 -5.89 2.79
C GLY A 163 -15.12 -6.15 4.19
N ASP A 164 -14.80 -7.40 4.49
CA ASP A 164 -14.03 -7.73 5.69
C ASP A 164 -12.66 -7.06 5.62
N ASN A 165 -12.19 -6.50 6.74
CA ASN A 165 -10.97 -5.70 6.85
C ASN A 165 -10.94 -4.47 5.91
N ALA A 166 -12.10 -4.04 5.38
CA ALA A 166 -12.16 -2.90 4.48
C ALA A 166 -12.07 -1.58 5.25
N THR A 167 -11.42 -0.57 4.65
CA THR A 167 -11.32 0.78 5.19
C THR A 167 -11.85 1.80 4.20
N ALA A 168 -12.94 2.48 4.53
CA ALA A 168 -13.49 3.60 3.78
C ALA A 168 -13.31 4.89 4.60
N THR A 169 -12.52 5.85 4.12
CA THR A 169 -12.30 7.14 4.79
C THR A 169 -12.55 8.30 3.83
N GLY A 170 -13.53 9.15 4.16
CA GLY A 170 -13.94 10.31 3.38
C GLY A 170 -15.44 10.33 3.07
N TYR A 171 -15.96 11.51 2.72
CA TYR A 171 -17.36 11.69 2.31
C TYR A 171 -17.71 10.71 1.18
N ARG A 172 -18.72 9.85 1.38
CA ARG A 172 -19.19 8.89 0.38
C ARG A 172 -18.10 7.95 -0.18
N SER A 173 -17.03 7.72 0.58
CA SER A 173 -16.03 6.70 0.24
C SER A 173 -16.64 5.31 0.34
N GLN A 174 -16.25 4.40 -0.55
CA GLN A 174 -16.82 3.05 -0.65
C GLN A 174 -15.70 2.01 -0.76
N ALA A 175 -15.50 1.22 0.29
CA ALA A 175 -14.61 0.07 0.29
C ALA A 175 -15.45 -1.21 0.35
N ILE A 176 -15.71 -1.81 -0.81
CA ILE A 176 -16.67 -2.92 -0.97
C ILE A 176 -15.95 -4.27 -0.99
N GLY A 177 -14.75 -4.35 -1.57
CA GLY A 177 -13.97 -5.58 -1.59
C GLY A 177 -13.38 -5.94 -0.23
N ALA A 178 -13.16 -7.23 0.03
CA ALA A 178 -12.40 -7.65 1.21
C ALA A 178 -10.96 -7.09 1.16
N ASN A 179 -10.45 -6.62 2.29
CA ASN A 179 -9.16 -5.92 2.43
C ASN A 179 -9.04 -4.68 1.52
N ALA A 180 -10.15 -4.08 1.08
CA ALA A 180 -10.12 -2.90 0.23
C ALA A 180 -9.93 -1.62 1.06
N THR A 181 -9.19 -0.66 0.52
CA THR A 181 -9.03 0.68 1.10
C THR A 181 -9.53 1.74 0.13
N ALA A 182 -10.50 2.55 0.53
CA ALA A 182 -10.99 3.71 -0.21
C ALA A 182 -10.76 4.96 0.63
N ALA A 183 -9.76 5.76 0.29
CA ALA A 183 -9.35 6.96 1.02
C ALA A 183 -9.48 8.20 0.14
N GLY A 184 -10.52 8.99 0.39
CA GLY A 184 -10.84 10.20 -0.37
C GLY A 184 -12.35 10.33 -0.59
N ALA A 185 -12.83 11.56 -0.79
CA ALA A 185 -14.25 11.80 -1.06
C ALA A 185 -14.68 11.10 -2.37
N ASN A 186 -15.77 10.33 -2.32
CA ASN A 186 -16.27 9.52 -3.44
C ASN A 186 -15.26 8.50 -4.00
N SER A 187 -14.22 8.15 -3.24
CA SER A 187 -13.30 7.07 -3.65
C SER A 187 -14.03 5.72 -3.60
N VAL A 188 -13.67 4.80 -4.50
CA VAL A 188 -14.30 3.49 -4.65
C VAL A 188 -13.22 2.41 -4.77
N ALA A 189 -13.26 1.43 -3.88
CA ALA A 189 -12.39 0.26 -3.89
C ALA A 189 -13.27 -1.00 -3.90
N ASN A 190 -13.58 -1.50 -5.10
CA ASN A 190 -14.55 -2.58 -5.32
C ASN A 190 -13.90 -3.96 -5.44
N GLY A 191 -12.68 -4.04 -5.98
CA GLY A 191 -11.97 -5.32 -6.08
C GLY A 191 -11.49 -5.82 -4.72
N ALA A 192 -11.32 -7.13 -4.57
CA ALA A 192 -10.60 -7.67 -3.42
C ALA A 192 -9.16 -7.12 -3.38
N THR A 193 -8.65 -6.87 -2.17
CA THR A 193 -7.30 -6.35 -1.91
C THR A 193 -6.95 -5.09 -2.72
N THR A 194 -7.92 -4.19 -2.91
CA THR A 194 -7.72 -2.96 -3.68
C THR A 194 -7.37 -1.76 -2.83
N SER A 195 -6.80 -0.72 -3.44
CA SER A 195 -6.56 0.56 -2.77
C SER A 195 -6.86 1.75 -3.69
N ALA A 196 -7.79 2.60 -3.32
CA ALA A 196 -8.13 3.83 -4.03
C ALA A 196 -7.77 5.05 -3.17
N PHE A 197 -6.78 5.82 -3.60
CA PHE A 197 -6.28 7.00 -2.89
C PHE A 197 -6.55 8.27 -3.69
N GLY A 198 -7.42 9.14 -3.19
CA GLY A 198 -7.77 10.42 -3.81
C GLY A 198 -9.28 10.56 -4.04
N ALA A 199 -9.74 11.80 -4.19
CA ALA A 199 -11.15 12.07 -4.45
C ALA A 199 -11.58 11.46 -5.80
N GLY A 200 -12.65 10.66 -5.81
CA GLY A 200 -13.13 9.98 -7.01
C GLY A 200 -12.20 8.91 -7.58
N ALA A 201 -11.12 8.52 -6.87
CA ALA A 201 -10.26 7.42 -7.29
C ALA A 201 -11.03 6.09 -7.27
N GLN A 202 -10.83 5.24 -8.28
CA GLN A 202 -11.58 3.99 -8.45
C GLN A 202 -10.62 2.80 -8.68
N ALA A 203 -10.48 1.93 -7.70
CA ALA A 203 -9.77 0.66 -7.82
C ALA A 203 -10.78 -0.49 -7.99
N LEU A 204 -10.92 -0.98 -9.22
CA LEU A 204 -11.99 -1.90 -9.62
C LEU A 204 -11.46 -3.32 -9.88
N GLY A 205 -10.23 -3.46 -10.37
CA GLY A 205 -9.60 -4.77 -10.58
C GLY A 205 -9.08 -5.38 -9.27
N ALA A 206 -9.09 -6.70 -9.13
CA ALA A 206 -8.53 -7.35 -7.93
C ALA A 206 -7.03 -7.01 -7.77
N ASN A 207 -6.57 -6.78 -6.53
CA ASN A 207 -5.19 -6.40 -6.25
C ASN A 207 -4.70 -5.18 -7.05
N SER A 208 -5.59 -4.21 -7.30
CA SER A 208 -5.26 -2.97 -8.03
C SER A 208 -5.19 -1.75 -7.11
N VAL A 209 -4.42 -0.75 -7.55
CA VAL A 209 -4.23 0.50 -6.83
C VAL A 209 -4.53 1.68 -7.75
N ALA A 210 -5.44 2.56 -7.36
CA ALA A 210 -5.69 3.83 -8.04
C ALA A 210 -5.14 4.98 -7.20
N ILE A 211 -4.17 5.73 -7.73
CA ILE A 211 -3.48 6.82 -7.02
C ILE A 211 -3.78 8.15 -7.71
N GLY A 212 -4.34 9.09 -6.96
CA GLY A 212 -4.69 10.43 -7.41
C GLY A 212 -6.17 10.61 -7.71
N ALA A 213 -6.62 11.87 -7.70
CA ALA A 213 -8.02 12.19 -7.94
C ALA A 213 -8.49 11.68 -9.31
N ASN A 214 -9.66 11.03 -9.34
CA ASN A 214 -10.26 10.44 -10.54
C ASN A 214 -9.41 9.38 -11.28
N SER A 215 -8.35 8.86 -10.68
CA SER A 215 -7.60 7.74 -11.26
C SER A 215 -8.46 6.48 -11.29
N VAL A 216 -8.34 5.67 -12.35
CA VAL A 216 -9.10 4.42 -12.49
C VAL A 216 -8.15 3.26 -12.74
N ALA A 217 -8.16 2.27 -11.86
CA ALA A 217 -7.45 1.01 -12.00
C ALA A 217 -8.46 -0.13 -12.23
N SER A 218 -8.75 -0.43 -13.50
CA SER A 218 -9.76 -1.44 -13.88
C SER A 218 -9.18 -2.85 -14.05
N ALA A 219 -7.89 -2.98 -14.34
CA ALA A 219 -7.21 -4.25 -14.51
C ALA A 219 -6.66 -4.79 -13.18
N ALA A 220 -6.73 -6.10 -12.99
CA ALA A 220 -6.15 -6.76 -11.82
C ALA A 220 -4.62 -6.63 -11.80
N ASN A 221 -4.01 -6.58 -10.61
CA ASN A 221 -2.56 -6.47 -10.42
C ASN A 221 -1.93 -5.24 -11.11
N THR A 222 -2.59 -4.08 -11.07
CA THR A 222 -2.08 -2.84 -11.68
C THR A 222 -2.10 -1.67 -10.72
N VAL A 223 -1.20 -0.72 -10.95
CA VAL A 223 -1.25 0.61 -10.32
C VAL A 223 -1.59 1.63 -11.41
N SER A 224 -2.69 2.36 -11.25
CA SER A 224 -3.09 3.44 -12.13
C SER A 224 -2.85 4.79 -11.49
N PHE A 225 -2.18 5.67 -12.22
CA PHE A 225 -1.94 7.06 -11.83
C PHE A 225 -2.86 8.05 -12.55
N GLY A 226 -3.90 7.60 -13.25
CA GLY A 226 -4.80 8.48 -14.01
C GLY A 226 -5.87 7.73 -14.80
N THR A 227 -6.26 8.30 -15.93
CA THR A 227 -7.11 7.66 -16.95
C THR A 227 -6.51 7.92 -18.33
N ALA A 228 -7.01 7.22 -19.36
CA ALA A 228 -6.65 7.55 -20.74
C ALA A 228 -6.92 9.04 -21.02
N GLY A 229 -5.92 9.75 -21.55
CA GLY A 229 -5.97 11.19 -21.84
C GLY A 229 -5.76 12.10 -20.63
N ASN A 230 -5.66 11.55 -19.42
CA ASN A 230 -5.35 12.28 -18.17
C ASN A 230 -4.21 11.59 -17.42
N GLU A 231 -3.17 11.20 -18.14
CA GLU A 231 -1.98 10.57 -17.59
C GLU A 231 -1.18 11.55 -16.72
N ARG A 232 -0.54 11.02 -15.67
CA ARG A 232 0.35 11.79 -14.81
C ARG A 232 1.79 11.40 -15.06
N ARG A 233 2.69 12.38 -14.93
CA ARG A 233 4.13 12.11 -14.96
C ARG A 233 4.57 11.51 -13.63
N LEU A 234 5.36 10.44 -13.68
CA LEU A 234 6.11 9.94 -12.54
C LEU A 234 7.49 10.62 -12.52
N THR A 235 7.75 11.45 -11.51
CA THR A 235 8.99 12.22 -11.37
C THR A 235 9.80 11.75 -10.16
N ASN A 236 11.08 12.14 -10.10
CA ASN A 236 12.03 11.73 -9.06
C ASN A 236 12.28 10.21 -9.00
N VAL A 237 12.27 9.56 -10.17
CA VAL A 237 12.57 8.14 -10.33
C VAL A 237 14.08 7.96 -10.46
N ALA A 238 14.70 7.31 -9.48
CA ALA A 238 16.09 6.88 -9.56
C ALA A 238 16.30 5.89 -10.72
N ALA A 239 17.53 5.75 -11.19
CA ALA A 239 17.83 4.79 -12.24
C ALA A 239 17.54 3.36 -11.76
N GLY A 240 16.80 2.59 -12.54
CA GLY A 240 16.51 1.19 -12.25
C GLY A 240 17.77 0.32 -12.30
N VAL A 241 17.87 -0.67 -11.43
CA VAL A 241 19.01 -1.59 -11.31
C VAL A 241 18.60 -3.02 -11.63
N ASN A 242 17.44 -3.46 -11.13
CA ASN A 242 16.90 -4.79 -11.37
C ASN A 242 16.00 -4.84 -12.61
N PRO A 243 15.73 -6.04 -13.17
CA PRO A 243 14.88 -6.20 -14.36
C PRO A 243 13.43 -5.71 -14.21
N THR A 244 12.93 -5.58 -12.98
CA THR A 244 11.56 -5.14 -12.67
C THR A 244 11.49 -3.69 -12.21
N ASP A 245 12.60 -2.95 -12.23
CA ASP A 245 12.63 -1.55 -11.84
C ASP A 245 12.12 -0.65 -12.97
N ALA A 246 11.52 0.48 -12.62
CA ALA A 246 11.16 1.49 -13.60
C ALA A 246 12.43 2.14 -14.20
N VAL A 247 12.40 2.38 -15.51
CA VAL A 247 13.47 3.07 -16.25
C VAL A 247 13.16 4.56 -16.30
N ASN A 248 14.13 5.41 -15.99
CA ASN A 248 13.99 6.86 -16.12
C ASN A 248 14.54 7.38 -17.46
N MET A 249 14.31 8.66 -17.75
CA MET A 249 14.71 9.27 -19.03
C MET A 249 16.22 9.30 -19.28
N SER A 250 17.07 9.35 -18.23
CA SER A 250 18.53 9.38 -18.42
C SER A 250 19.08 8.02 -18.83
N GLN A 251 18.49 6.92 -18.36
CA GLN A 251 18.85 5.57 -18.82
C GLN A 251 18.47 5.37 -20.30
N LEU A 252 17.27 5.81 -20.69
CA LEU A 252 16.82 5.73 -22.08
C LEU A 252 17.67 6.59 -23.03
N SER A 253 17.96 7.85 -22.64
CA SER A 253 18.79 8.74 -23.46
C SER A 253 20.26 8.29 -23.51
N GLY A 254 20.77 7.65 -22.46
CA GLY A 254 22.07 6.99 -22.46
C GLY A 254 22.14 5.86 -23.50
N MET A 255 21.11 5.00 -23.55
CA MET A 255 21.01 3.95 -24.55
C MET A 255 20.94 4.50 -25.98
N SER A 256 20.12 5.53 -26.23
CA SER A 256 20.02 6.14 -27.57
C SER A 256 21.34 6.78 -28.02
N SER A 257 22.08 7.39 -27.09
CA SER A 257 23.38 8.00 -27.37
C SER A 257 24.44 6.95 -27.73
N GLY A 258 24.41 5.81 -27.04
CA GLY A 258 25.27 4.66 -27.36
C GLY A 258 25.03 4.12 -28.77
N PHE A 259 23.76 3.94 -29.17
CA PHE A 259 23.43 3.52 -30.54
C PHE A 259 23.83 4.56 -31.59
N GLN A 260 23.64 5.85 -31.31
CA GLN A 260 24.05 6.92 -32.23
C GLN A 260 25.56 6.91 -32.46
N SER A 261 26.36 6.67 -31.41
CA SER A 261 27.82 6.54 -31.52
C SER A 261 28.23 5.34 -32.38
N GLN A 262 27.56 4.19 -32.21
CA GLN A 262 27.80 3.00 -33.04
C GLN A 262 27.49 3.26 -34.52
N ILE A 263 26.39 3.96 -34.83
CA ILE A 263 26.03 4.32 -36.21
C ILE A 263 27.08 5.24 -36.83
N SER A 264 27.52 6.27 -36.11
CA SER A 264 28.57 7.17 -36.59
C SER A 264 29.90 6.43 -36.81
N GLY A 265 30.24 5.47 -35.94
CA GLY A 265 31.40 4.60 -36.12
C GLY A 265 31.30 3.75 -37.39
N LEU A 266 30.15 3.11 -37.62
CA LEU A 266 29.90 2.32 -38.83
C LEU A 266 29.94 3.19 -40.10
N GLN A 267 29.34 4.40 -40.06
CA GLN A 267 29.39 5.33 -41.18
C GLN A 267 30.84 5.68 -41.53
N SER A 268 31.69 5.95 -40.54
CA SER A 268 33.11 6.21 -40.78
C SER A 268 33.83 5.01 -41.40
N GLN A 269 33.55 3.78 -40.94
CA GLN A 269 34.11 2.57 -41.53
C GLN A 269 33.69 2.39 -43.00
N ILE A 270 32.42 2.65 -43.32
CA ILE A 270 31.92 2.60 -44.70
C ILE A 270 32.64 3.63 -45.57
N TRP A 271 32.82 4.86 -45.09
CA TRP A 271 33.55 5.90 -45.82
C TRP A 271 35.01 5.50 -46.07
N ASN A 272 35.69 4.93 -45.09
CA ASN A 272 37.06 4.46 -45.24
C ASN A 272 37.13 3.33 -46.25
N ASN A 273 36.28 2.30 -46.12
CA ASN A 273 36.26 1.18 -47.06
C ASN A 273 35.95 1.62 -48.50
N GLN A 274 35.00 2.54 -48.69
CA GLN A 274 34.71 3.10 -50.02
C GLN A 274 35.90 3.89 -50.57
N THR A 275 36.63 4.62 -49.72
CA THR A 275 37.81 5.39 -50.13
C THR A 275 38.97 4.46 -50.47
N GLU A 276 39.29 3.48 -49.62
CA GLU A 276 40.29 2.44 -49.88
C GLU A 276 39.96 1.65 -51.15
N ALA A 277 38.68 1.29 -51.38
CA ALA A 277 38.27 0.64 -52.62
C ALA A 277 38.49 1.52 -53.85
N ARG A 278 38.11 2.81 -53.80
CA ARG A 278 38.36 3.76 -54.89
C ARG A 278 39.86 3.95 -55.16
N ARG A 279 40.68 4.08 -54.11
CA ARG A 279 42.14 4.19 -54.23
C ARG A 279 42.77 2.91 -54.75
N GLY A 280 42.32 1.74 -54.31
CA GLY A 280 42.75 0.45 -54.86
C GLY A 280 42.49 0.33 -56.36
N ILE A 281 41.32 0.79 -56.83
CA ILE A 281 40.99 0.85 -58.26
C ILE A 281 41.90 1.85 -58.98
N ALA A 282 42.10 3.06 -58.45
CA ALA A 282 43.02 4.04 -59.03
C ALA A 282 44.45 3.47 -59.14
N ALA A 283 44.95 2.82 -58.08
CA ALA A 283 46.25 2.15 -58.08
C ALA A 283 46.36 1.10 -59.20
N ALA A 284 45.33 0.25 -59.33
CA ALA A 284 45.29 -0.79 -60.36
C ALA A 284 45.28 -0.21 -61.79
N VAL A 285 44.52 0.86 -62.02
CA VAL A 285 44.48 1.55 -63.33
C VAL A 285 45.80 2.27 -63.61
N ALA A 286 46.46 2.82 -62.58
CA ALA A 286 47.75 3.48 -62.71
C ALA A 286 48.90 2.50 -62.91
N ALA A 287 48.76 1.21 -62.56
CA ALA A 287 49.79 0.20 -62.74
C ALA A 287 50.18 0.11 -64.23
N ALA A 288 51.29 0.76 -64.59
CA ALA A 288 51.71 0.94 -65.97
C ALA A 288 52.36 -0.34 -66.49
N SER A 289 52.12 -0.68 -67.76
CA SER A 289 52.78 -1.77 -68.48
C SER A 289 53.62 -1.20 -69.61
N ALA A 290 54.94 -1.16 -69.40
CA ALA A 290 55.85 -0.68 -70.41
C ALA A 290 55.82 -1.62 -71.64
N PRO A 291 55.76 -1.08 -72.86
CA PRO A 291 55.76 -1.88 -74.08
C PRO A 291 57.10 -2.57 -74.28
N MET A 292 57.10 -3.68 -75.03
CA MET A 292 58.30 -4.46 -75.29
C MET A 292 59.43 -3.61 -75.92
N PRO A 293 60.67 -3.70 -75.39
CA PRO A 293 61.82 -2.98 -75.94
C PRO A 293 62.16 -3.38 -77.38
N SER A 294 62.55 -2.40 -78.20
CA SER A 294 62.80 -2.58 -79.63
C SER A 294 63.95 -3.54 -79.98
N ALA A 295 64.90 -3.75 -79.07
CA ALA A 295 66.05 -4.64 -79.27
C ALA A 295 66.28 -5.58 -78.06
N PRO A 296 66.83 -6.79 -78.27
CA PRO A 296 67.20 -7.70 -77.18
C PRO A 296 68.18 -7.07 -76.18
N GLY A 297 67.98 -7.37 -74.89
CA GLY A 297 68.80 -6.83 -73.79
C GLY A 297 68.50 -5.37 -73.40
N LYS A 298 67.49 -4.72 -73.99
CA LYS A 298 67.05 -3.37 -73.61
C LYS A 298 65.91 -3.41 -72.59
N THR A 299 65.77 -2.31 -71.85
CA THR A 299 64.68 -2.08 -70.88
C THR A 299 63.91 -0.84 -71.27
N THR A 300 62.58 -0.91 -71.27
CA THR A 300 61.66 0.23 -71.39
C THR A 300 61.02 0.49 -70.03
N TRP A 301 60.65 1.75 -69.79
CA TRP A 301 59.88 2.16 -68.63
C TRP A 301 58.68 2.99 -69.08
N GLN A 302 57.61 2.96 -68.30
CA GLN A 302 56.43 3.80 -68.48
C GLN A 302 55.98 4.34 -67.14
N MET A 303 55.54 5.60 -67.13
CA MET A 303 54.81 6.21 -66.01
C MET A 303 53.35 6.38 -66.43
N ARG A 304 52.41 6.12 -65.53
CA ARG A 304 50.98 6.45 -65.73
C ARG A 304 50.44 7.18 -64.51
N GLY A 305 49.56 8.13 -64.77
CA GLY A 305 48.65 8.68 -63.76
C GLY A 305 47.24 8.15 -64.00
N SER A 306 46.45 8.04 -62.94
CA SER A 306 45.04 7.68 -63.02
C SER A 306 44.19 8.61 -62.17
N VAL A 307 42.90 8.68 -62.51
CA VAL A 307 41.88 9.28 -61.67
C VAL A 307 40.66 8.37 -61.65
N TYR A 308 40.08 8.12 -60.48
CA TYR A 308 38.85 7.35 -60.33
C TYR A 308 38.00 7.93 -59.21
N HIS A 309 36.80 8.43 -59.54
CA HIS A 309 35.87 9.06 -58.60
C HIS A 309 36.53 10.05 -57.61
N GLY A 310 37.45 10.89 -58.11
CA GLY A 310 38.14 11.91 -57.31
C GLY A 310 39.41 11.45 -56.60
N GLU A 311 39.70 10.14 -56.56
CA GLU A 311 41.00 9.63 -56.09
C GLU A 311 42.01 9.62 -57.25
N GLY A 312 43.26 9.99 -56.95
CA GLY A 312 44.36 9.98 -57.92
C GLY A 312 45.29 8.80 -57.69
N GLY A 313 45.85 8.25 -58.76
CA GLY A 313 46.85 7.18 -58.69
C GLY A 313 48.04 7.47 -59.57
N PHE A 314 49.17 6.86 -59.21
CA PHE A 314 50.41 6.94 -59.96
C PHE A 314 51.05 5.55 -60.04
N GLY A 315 51.60 5.21 -61.19
CA GLY A 315 52.27 3.93 -61.36
C GLY A 315 53.43 3.96 -62.32
N LEU A 316 54.28 2.96 -62.14
CA LEU A 316 55.54 2.74 -62.85
C LEU A 316 55.53 1.33 -63.41
N GLY A 317 55.95 1.19 -64.66
CA GLY A 317 56.05 -0.07 -65.36
C GLY A 317 57.41 -0.21 -66.01
N PHE A 318 57.93 -1.42 -66.06
CA PHE A 318 59.18 -1.77 -66.73
C PHE A 318 58.98 -3.00 -67.58
N ALA A 319 59.63 -3.07 -68.73
CA ALA A 319 59.73 -4.28 -69.54
C ALA A 319 61.16 -4.48 -70.00
N HIS A 320 61.66 -5.70 -69.88
CA HIS A 320 63.00 -6.08 -70.33
C HIS A 320 62.90 -7.19 -71.38
N ARG A 321 63.48 -6.98 -72.56
CA ARG A 321 63.48 -7.98 -73.63
C ARG A 321 64.66 -8.94 -73.43
N LEU A 322 64.37 -10.22 -73.30
CA LEU A 322 65.37 -11.28 -73.13
C LEU A 322 66.14 -11.50 -74.44
N ASN A 323 67.41 -11.87 -74.31
CA ASN A 323 68.27 -12.17 -75.44
C ASN A 323 68.08 -13.61 -75.92
N THR A 324 66.88 -13.90 -76.45
CA THR A 324 66.44 -15.23 -76.89
C THR A 324 66.12 -15.23 -78.38
N ALA A 325 66.17 -16.41 -79.02
CA ALA A 325 65.86 -16.57 -80.45
C ALA A 325 64.41 -16.17 -80.80
N MET A 326 63.49 -16.37 -79.85
CA MET A 326 62.14 -15.82 -79.92
C MET A 326 62.07 -14.49 -79.13
N PRO A 327 61.33 -13.47 -79.60
CA PRO A 327 61.15 -12.24 -78.85
C PRO A 327 60.33 -12.53 -77.58
N LEU A 328 61.00 -12.57 -76.44
CA LEU A 328 60.37 -12.70 -75.12
C LEU A 328 60.72 -11.49 -74.26
N SER A 329 59.75 -10.98 -73.49
CA SER A 329 59.95 -9.90 -72.54
C SER A 329 59.33 -10.22 -71.19
N VAL A 330 60.01 -9.80 -70.12
CA VAL A 330 59.45 -9.79 -68.77
C VAL A 330 58.97 -8.39 -68.49
N VAL A 331 57.74 -8.27 -68.01
CA VAL A 331 57.10 -7.00 -67.66
C VAL A 331 56.78 -7.01 -66.18
N GLY A 332 56.95 -5.87 -65.52
CA GLY A 332 56.51 -5.68 -64.14
C GLY A 332 56.02 -4.27 -63.95
N GLY A 333 55.07 -4.08 -63.05
CA GLY A 333 54.58 -2.76 -62.73
C GLY A 333 54.07 -2.64 -61.31
N TYR A 334 53.98 -1.41 -60.87
CA TYR A 334 53.53 -0.99 -59.56
C TYR A 334 52.61 0.22 -59.72
N GLY A 335 51.54 0.26 -58.93
CA GLY A 335 50.64 1.40 -58.83
C GLY A 335 50.33 1.73 -57.38
N ASN A 336 50.24 3.01 -57.05
CA ASN A 336 49.75 3.50 -55.77
C ASN A 336 48.58 4.46 -56.03
N GLY A 337 47.50 4.26 -55.28
CA GLY A 337 46.26 5.06 -55.39
C GLY A 337 46.14 6.15 -54.34
N GLY A 338 47.22 6.46 -53.63
CA GLY A 338 47.21 7.26 -52.40
C GLY A 338 47.04 6.40 -51.14
N GLY A 339 47.41 6.96 -49.98
CA GLY A 339 47.30 6.25 -48.70
C GLY A 339 48.10 4.94 -48.66
N THR A 340 47.45 3.87 -48.20
CA THR A 340 48.01 2.52 -48.06
C THR A 340 47.69 1.60 -49.23
N GLU A 341 47.07 2.12 -50.29
CA GLU A 341 46.54 1.31 -51.38
C GLU A 341 47.59 1.17 -52.49
N HIS A 342 48.15 -0.03 -52.60
CA HIS A 342 49.19 -0.38 -53.55
C HIS A 342 48.80 -1.60 -54.37
N THR A 343 49.21 -1.64 -55.62
CA THR A 343 49.03 -2.77 -56.53
C THR A 343 50.33 -3.05 -57.25
N GLY A 344 50.57 -4.31 -57.60
CA GLY A 344 51.75 -4.70 -58.35
C GLY A 344 51.45 -5.94 -59.17
N TYR A 345 52.16 -6.08 -60.29
CA TYR A 345 52.04 -7.25 -61.15
C TYR A 345 53.37 -7.54 -61.85
N VAL A 346 53.55 -8.79 -62.25
CA VAL A 346 54.67 -9.26 -63.09
C VAL A 346 54.07 -10.19 -64.14
N GLY A 347 54.57 -10.12 -65.36
CA GLY A 347 54.10 -10.92 -66.49
C GLY A 347 55.19 -11.16 -67.52
N ILE A 348 54.87 -11.95 -68.53
CA ILE A 348 55.74 -12.28 -69.65
C ILE A 348 54.94 -12.04 -70.93
N GLY A 349 55.56 -11.43 -71.94
CA GLY A 349 54.95 -11.20 -73.26
C GLY A 349 55.92 -11.55 -74.37
N GLY A 350 55.42 -12.11 -75.47
CA GLY A 350 56.21 -12.44 -76.65
C GLY A 350 55.36 -12.44 -77.92
N GLU A 351 56.03 -12.50 -79.06
CA GLU A 351 55.43 -12.56 -80.40
C GLU A 351 56.07 -13.72 -81.20
N PHE A 352 55.41 -14.18 -82.27
CA PHE A 352 55.87 -15.26 -83.13
C PHE A 352 55.95 -14.80 -84.60
#